data_AF-A0A434VUG6-F1
#
_entry.id   AF-A0A434VUG6-F1
#
_cell.length_a   1.000
_cell.length_b   1.000
_cell.length_c   1.000
_cell.angle_alpha   90.00
_cell.angle_beta   90.00
_cell.angle_gamma   90.00
#
_symmetry.space_group_name_H-M   'P 1'
#
loop_
_entity.id
_entity.type
_entity.pdbx_description
1 polymer ?
#
loop_
_entity_poly.entity_id
_entity_poly.type
_entity_poly.pdbx_seq_one_letter_code
_entity_poly.pdbx_strand_id
1 'polypeptide(L)'
;MLPPLSPAEEKLLLEFADPEAPADRGRNLAASSLKALLANAEFHGVLPIMLRKLRERGDADLPDDAALQQKLAELRDQATIATG
;
A
#
# COMPACT_ATOMS: atom_id res chain seq x y z
N MET A 1 15.93 -3.08 -7.04
CA MET A 1 15.58 -4.46 -6.64
C MET A 1 14.33 -4.38 -5.80
N LEU A 2 13.30 -5.14 -6.14
CA LEU A 2 12.08 -5.19 -5.34
C LEU A 2 12.36 -5.90 -4.02
N PRO A 3 11.79 -5.41 -2.91
CA PRO A 3 11.86 -6.14 -1.65
C PRO A 3 11.14 -7.48 -1.81
N PRO A 4 11.76 -8.59 -1.37
CA PRO A 4 11.13 -9.90 -1.45
C PRO A 4 9.87 -9.90 -0.58
N LEU A 5 8.80 -10.46 -1.13
CA LEU A 5 7.55 -10.66 -0.41
C LEU A 5 7.44 -12.12 0.00
N SER A 6 6.90 -12.34 1.19
CA SER A 6 6.44 -13.67 1.60
C SER A 6 5.19 -14.04 0.78
N PRO A 7 4.88 -15.33 0.61
CA PRO A 7 3.68 -15.75 -0.12
C PRO A 7 2.36 -15.19 0.45
N ALA A 8 2.33 -14.84 1.75
CA ALA A 8 1.20 -14.13 2.36
C ALA A 8 1.11 -12.66 1.90
N GLU A 9 2.25 -11.98 1.76
CA GLU A 9 2.34 -10.60 1.29
C GLU A 9 2.05 -10.51 -0.21
N GLU A 10 2.53 -11.47 -1.02
CA GLU A 10 2.17 -11.56 -2.45
C GLU A 10 0.66 -11.71 -2.65
N LYS A 11 0.01 -12.57 -1.85
CA LYS A 11 -1.45 -12.68 -1.85
C LYS A 11 -2.11 -11.36 -1.50
N LEU A 12 -1.64 -10.68 -0.46
CA LEU A 12 -2.18 -9.36 -0.10
C LEU A 12 -1.99 -8.34 -1.22
N LEU A 13 -0.85 -8.34 -1.91
CA LEU A 13 -0.60 -7.47 -3.07
C LEU A 13 -1.61 -7.72 -4.19
N LEU A 14 -1.87 -8.99 -4.51
CA LEU A 14 -2.91 -9.38 -5.48
C LEU A 14 -4.30 -8.91 -5.04
N GLU A 15 -4.62 -9.01 -3.75
CA GLU A 15 -5.88 -8.49 -3.22
C GLU A 15 -5.95 -6.96 -3.28
N PHE A 16 -4.84 -6.25 -3.02
CA PHE A 16 -4.80 -4.80 -3.17
C PHE A 16 -4.88 -4.35 -4.64
N ALA A 17 -4.35 -5.15 -5.56
CA ALA A 17 -4.49 -4.95 -7.00
C ALA A 17 -5.94 -5.11 -7.48
N ASP A 18 -6.76 -5.86 -6.74
CA ASP A 18 -8.15 -6.07 -7.06
C ASP A 18 -9.02 -4.90 -6.55
N PRO A 19 -9.70 -4.15 -7.42
CA PRO A 19 -10.52 -3.01 -7.00
C PRO A 19 -11.75 -3.44 -6.19
N GLU A 20 -12.25 -4.65 -6.38
CA GLU A 20 -13.43 -5.20 -5.68
C GLU A 20 -13.10 -5.76 -4.29
N ALA A 21 -11.82 -6.05 -4.02
CA ALA A 21 -11.40 -6.55 -2.72
C ALA A 21 -11.60 -5.53 -1.57
N PRO A 22 -11.98 -5.99 -0.36
CA PRO A 22 -12.23 -5.11 0.77
C PRO A 22 -10.95 -4.44 1.29
N ALA A 23 -11.04 -3.13 1.59
CA ALA A 23 -9.94 -2.32 2.13
C ALA A 23 -9.46 -2.73 3.54
N ASP A 24 -10.20 -3.62 4.22
CA ASP A 24 -9.82 -4.15 5.53
C ASP A 24 -8.76 -5.27 5.47
N ARG A 25 -8.38 -5.74 4.26
CA ARG A 25 -7.29 -6.71 4.09
C ARG A 25 -5.95 -6.08 4.49
N GLY A 26 -5.06 -6.86 5.11
CA GLY A 26 -3.77 -6.36 5.59
C GLY A 26 -3.84 -5.48 6.85
N ARG A 27 -4.86 -5.69 7.70
CA ARG A 27 -4.93 -5.06 9.03
C ARG A 27 -3.71 -5.45 9.84
N ASN A 28 -3.15 -4.50 10.59
CA ASN A 28 -2.05 -4.77 11.50
C ASN A 28 -0.77 -5.30 10.79
N LEU A 29 -0.52 -4.86 9.56
CA LEU A 29 0.74 -5.13 8.87
C LEU A 29 1.87 -4.36 9.54
N ALA A 30 3.04 -5.00 9.65
CA ALA A 30 4.24 -4.32 10.06
C ALA A 30 4.64 -3.27 9.02
N ALA A 31 5.26 -2.17 9.48
CA ALA A 31 5.71 -1.10 8.59
C ALA A 31 6.65 -1.60 7.48
N SER A 32 7.51 -2.58 7.78
CA SER A 32 8.40 -3.21 6.81
C SER A 32 7.65 -3.94 5.70
N SER A 33 6.61 -4.71 6.06
CA SER A 33 5.74 -5.40 5.09
C SER A 33 4.97 -4.40 4.24
N LEU A 34 4.44 -3.34 4.83
CA LEU A 34 3.73 -2.32 4.05
C LEU A 34 4.66 -1.58 3.08
N LYS A 35 5.89 -1.25 3.49
CA LYS A 35 6.91 -0.69 2.58
C LYS A 35 7.21 -1.63 1.43
N ALA A 36 7.31 -2.93 1.70
CA ALA A 36 7.55 -3.93 0.67
C ALA A 36 6.38 -4.02 -0.31
N LEU A 37 5.14 -4.08 0.19
CA LEU A 37 3.93 -4.09 -0.63
C LEU A 37 3.83 -2.84 -1.50
N LEU A 38 4.09 -1.65 -0.97
CA LEU A 38 4.04 -0.39 -1.73
C LEU A 38 5.07 -0.37 -2.87
N ALA A 39 6.30 -0.81 -2.61
CA ALA A 39 7.34 -0.89 -3.65
C ALA A 39 6.97 -1.88 -4.77
N ASN A 40 6.36 -3.02 -4.40
CA ASN A 40 5.85 -3.97 -5.39
C ASN A 40 4.62 -3.42 -6.11
N ALA A 41 3.70 -2.74 -5.41
CA ALA A 41 2.52 -2.13 -6.00
C ALA A 41 2.87 -1.03 -7.02
N GLU A 42 3.89 -0.24 -6.73
CA GLU A 42 4.44 0.77 -7.66
C GLU A 42 4.97 0.11 -8.93
N PHE A 43 5.75 -0.96 -8.79
CA PHE A 43 6.29 -1.70 -9.93
C PHE A 43 5.23 -2.39 -10.78
N HIS A 44 4.19 -2.95 -10.14
CA HIS A 44 3.07 -3.60 -10.83
C HIS A 44 2.02 -2.61 -11.36
N GLY A 45 2.15 -1.31 -11.07
CA GLY A 45 1.19 -0.29 -11.51
C GLY A 45 -0.14 -0.28 -10.75
N VAL A 46 -0.22 -0.96 -9.61
CA VAL A 46 -1.43 -1.08 -8.77
C VAL A 46 -1.40 -0.17 -7.54
N LEU A 47 -0.34 0.64 -7.41
CA LEU A 47 -0.15 1.62 -6.35
C LEU A 47 -1.35 2.56 -6.14
N PRO A 48 -1.98 3.16 -7.18
CA PRO A 48 -3.11 4.07 -6.97
C PRO A 48 -4.32 3.39 -6.29
N ILE A 49 -4.59 2.14 -6.67
CA ILE A 49 -5.69 1.33 -6.11
C ILE A 49 -5.39 1.04 -4.64
N MET A 50 -4.16 0.63 -4.34
CA MET A 50 -3.71 0.35 -2.97
C MET A 50 -3.78 1.59 -2.07
N LEU A 51 -3.27 2.74 -2.54
CA LEU A 51 -3.31 3.99 -1.77
C LEU A 51 -4.73 4.46 -1.51
N ARG A 52 -5.65 4.29 -2.48
CA ARG A 52 -7.07 4.59 -2.29
C ARG A 52 -7.67 3.74 -1.17
N LYS A 53 -7.42 2.42 -1.18
CA LYS A 53 -7.90 1.51 -0.13
C LYS A 53 -7.32 1.84 1.25
N LEU A 54 -6.02 2.14 1.33
CA LEU A 54 -5.38 2.58 2.58
C LEU A 54 -5.99 3.89 3.10
N ARG A 55 -6.33 4.83 2.21
CA ARG A 55 -7.04 6.07 2.58
C ARG A 55 -8.47 5.80 3.07
N GLU A 56 -9.20 4.90 2.42
CA GLU A 56 -10.57 4.52 2.84
C GLU A 56 -10.59 3.86 4.22
N ARG A 57 -9.53 3.11 4.55
CA ARG A 57 -9.34 2.48 5.85
C ARG A 57 -9.04 3.48 6.97
N GLY A 58 -8.44 4.61 6.62
CA GLY A 58 -8.03 5.67 7.54
C GLY A 58 -6.63 5.45 8.11
N ASP A 59 -5.87 6.55 8.21
CA ASP A 59 -4.47 6.55 8.67
C ASP A 59 -4.29 6.03 10.12
N ALA A 60 -5.37 5.91 10.91
CA ALA A 60 -5.36 5.36 12.26
C ALA A 60 -5.10 3.84 12.32
N ASP A 61 -5.28 3.12 11.21
CA ASP A 61 -5.02 1.68 11.11
C ASP A 61 -3.62 1.37 10.55
N LEU A 62 -2.89 2.42 10.15
CA LEU A 62 -1.51 2.28 9.67
C LEU A 62 -0.56 2.14 10.87
N PRO A 63 0.53 1.38 10.72
CA PRO A 63 1.53 1.28 11.76
C PRO A 63 2.18 2.66 12.00
N ASP A 64 2.45 2.96 13.26
CA ASP A 64 3.06 4.20 13.75
C ASP A 64 4.56 4.24 13.41
N ASP A 65 4.88 4.37 12.12
CA ASP A 65 6.25 4.48 11.60
C ASP A 65 6.36 5.77 10.79
N ALA A 66 7.09 6.75 11.31
CA ALA A 66 7.20 8.07 10.70
C ALA A 66 7.74 8.03 9.27
N ALA A 67 8.70 7.14 8.99
CA ALA A 67 9.26 6.97 7.65
C ALA A 67 8.25 6.37 6.67
N LEU A 68 7.39 5.44 7.13
CA LEU A 68 6.30 4.90 6.34
C LEU A 68 5.22 5.96 6.07
N GLN A 69 4.81 6.72 7.08
CA GLN A 69 3.79 7.75 6.93
C GLN A 69 4.24 8.84 5.95
N GLN A 70 5.50 9.28 6.05
CA GLN A 70 6.08 10.20 5.08
C GLN A 70 6.04 9.63 3.66
N LYS A 71 6.51 8.39 3.48
CA LYS A 71 6.48 7.69 2.18
C LYS A 71 5.05 7.59 1.62
N LEU A 72 4.07 7.24 2.45
CA LEU A 72 2.66 7.15 2.05
C LEU A 72 2.09 8.50 1.64
N ALA A 73 2.43 9.57 2.37
CA ALA A 73 2.04 10.93 2.00
C ALA A 73 2.63 11.33 0.64
N GLU A 74 3.93 11.06 0.42
CA GLU A 74 4.60 11.32 -0.87
C GLU A 74 3.97 10.52 -2.02
N LEU A 75 3.72 9.22 -1.82
CA LEU A 75 3.11 8.37 -2.85
C LEU A 75 1.66 8.79 -3.15
N ARG A 76 0.90 9.22 -2.13
CA ARG A 76 -0.46 9.76 -2.29
C ARG A 76 -0.46 11.07 -3.06
N ASP A 77 0.50 11.95 -2.80
CA ASP A 77 0.69 13.19 -3.53
C ASP A 77 0.99 12.91 -5.02
N GLN A 78 1.97 12.03 -5.29
CA GLN A 78 2.31 11.61 -6.65
C GLN A 78 1.15 10.95 -7.40
N ALA A 79 0.39 10.07 -6.76
CA ALA A 79 -0.77 9.43 -7.36
C ALA A 79 -1.93 10.42 -7.61
N THR A 80 -2.08 11.43 -6.75
CA THR A 80 -3.06 12.51 -6.95
C THR A 80 -2.70 13.36 -8.15
N ILE A 81 -1.41 13.69 -8.34
CA ILE A 81 -0.91 14.46 -9.49
C ILE A 81 -1.08 13.68 -10.80
N ALA A 82 -0.88 12.37 -10.80
CA ALA A 82 -1.05 11.53 -11.99
C ALA A 82 -2.52 11.42 -12.48
N THR A 83 -3.49 11.86 -11.68
CA THR A 83 -4.92 11.83 -12.03
C THR A 83 -5.48 13.25 -12.30
N GLY A 84 -4.62 14.26 -12.40
CA GLY A 84 -4.96 15.68 -12.64
C GLY A 84 -4.82 16.11 -14.09
#